data_AF-A0A655ASJ4-F1
#
_entry.id   AF-A0A655ASJ4-F1
#
_cell.length_a   1.000
_cell.length_b   1.000
_cell.length_c   1.000
_cell.angle_alpha   90.00
_cell.angle_beta   90.00
_cell.angle_gamma   90.00
#
_symmetry.space_group_name_H-M   'P 1'
#
loop_
_entity.id
_entity.type
_entity.pdbx_description
1 polymer ?
#
loop_
_entity_poly.entity_id
_entity_poly.type
_entity_poly.pdbx_seq_one_letter_code
_entity_poly.pdbx_strand_id
1 'polypeptide(L)'
;MRPAELRYYLGSAHYRSMLEFSETAMQDAVKAYVGLEDFLHRVRTRVGAVCPGDPTPRFAEALDDDLSVPIALAEIHHVRAEGNRALDAGDHDGALRSASAIRAMMGILGCDPLDQRWESRDETSAALAAVDVLVQAELQNREKAREQRNWALADEIRGRLKRAGIEVTDTADGPQWSLLGGDTK
;
A
#
# COMPACT_ATOMS: atom_id res chain seq x y z
N MET A 1 14.75 -2.40 1.58
CA MET A 1 14.09 -1.72 2.71
C MET A 1 14.11 -0.22 2.46
N ARG A 2 12.94 0.42 2.49
CA ARG A 2 12.77 1.87 2.33
C ARG A 2 12.95 2.58 3.68
N PRO A 3 13.39 3.86 3.70
CA PRO A 3 13.52 4.63 4.94
C PRO A 3 12.26 4.65 5.82
N ALA A 4 11.07 4.68 5.21
CA ALA A 4 9.80 4.64 5.94
C ALA A 4 9.56 3.30 6.66
N GLU A 5 9.90 2.18 6.01
CA GLU A 5 9.79 0.83 6.58
C GLU A 5 10.74 0.66 7.77
N LEU A 6 11.97 1.18 7.66
CA LEU A 6 12.93 1.17 8.76
C LEU A 6 12.41 2.00 9.94
N ARG A 7 11.87 3.19 9.69
CA ARG A 7 11.28 4.03 10.73
C ARG A 7 10.10 3.33 11.42
N TYR A 8 9.22 2.70 10.65
CA TYR A 8 8.10 1.94 11.18
C TYR A 8 8.59 0.80 12.08
N TYR A 9 9.60 0.03 11.65
CA TYR A 9 10.20 -1.03 12.46
C TYR A 9 10.79 -0.50 13.76
N LEU A 10 11.66 0.52 13.70
CA LEU A 10 12.31 1.10 14.88
C LEU A 10 11.31 1.73 15.86
N GLY A 11 10.21 2.30 15.34
CA GLY A 11 9.14 2.88 16.15
C GLY A 11 8.15 1.85 16.71
N SER A 12 8.19 0.60 16.28
CA SER A 12 7.18 -0.40 16.66
C SER A 12 7.28 -0.90 18.10
N ALA A 13 8.44 -0.75 18.74
CA ALA A 13 8.62 -1.07 20.15
C ALA A 13 8.37 0.15 21.03
N HIS A 14 7.98 -0.11 22.29
CA HIS A 14 7.91 0.94 23.29
C HIS A 14 9.28 1.60 23.47
N TYR A 15 9.33 2.93 23.57
CA TYR A 15 10.60 3.68 23.59
C TYR A 15 11.50 3.35 24.79
N ARG A 16 10.91 2.80 25.86
CA ARG A 16 11.59 2.37 27.10
C ARG A 16 12.04 0.91 27.07
N SER A 17 11.66 0.16 26.05
CA SER A 17 11.98 -1.25 25.91
C SER A 17 13.23 -1.45 25.07
N MET A 18 13.96 -2.52 25.34
CA MET A 18 15.05 -2.96 24.47
C MET A 18 14.44 -3.49 23.17
N LEU A 19 14.77 -2.84 22.04
CA LEU A 19 14.40 -3.34 20.72
C LEU A 19 15.39 -4.45 20.33
N GLU A 20 14.98 -5.71 20.50
CA GLU A 20 15.74 -6.85 20.04
C GLU A 20 15.71 -6.92 18.51
N PHE A 21 16.86 -6.65 17.90
CA PHE A 21 16.97 -6.71 16.45
C PHE A 21 16.93 -8.17 15.98
N SER A 22 15.97 -8.48 15.11
CA SER A 22 16.01 -9.71 14.32
C SER A 22 15.54 -9.46 12.90
N GLU A 23 16.12 -10.20 11.96
CA GLU A 23 15.74 -10.10 10.55
C GLU A 23 14.28 -10.53 10.33
N THR A 24 13.77 -11.46 11.13
CA THR A 24 12.37 -11.87 11.11
C THR A 24 11.43 -10.74 11.56
N ALA A 25 11.70 -10.11 12.71
CA ALA A 25 10.89 -8.99 13.19
C ALA A 25 10.91 -7.80 12.21
N MET A 26 12.07 -7.57 11.60
CA MET A 26 12.24 -6.57 10.55
C MET A 26 11.37 -6.89 9.31
N GLN A 27 11.42 -8.12 8.80
CA GLN A 27 10.62 -8.55 7.65
C GLN A 27 9.11 -8.47 7.94
N ASP A 28 8.69 -8.82 9.16
CA ASP A 28 7.28 -8.74 9.56
C ASP A 28 6.81 -7.28 9.65
N ALA A 29 7.65 -6.37 10.16
CA ALA A 29 7.35 -4.95 10.16
C ALA A 29 7.24 -4.38 8.73
N VAL A 30 8.11 -4.80 7.80
CA VAL A 30 8.02 -4.43 6.38
C VAL A 30 6.70 -4.91 5.78
N LYS A 31 6.32 -6.17 5.99
CA LYS A 31 5.04 -6.71 5.48
C LYS A 31 3.84 -5.95 6.04
N ALA A 32 3.85 -5.64 7.33
CA ALA A 32 2.80 -4.86 7.97
C ALA A 32 2.67 -3.45 7.37
N TYR A 33 3.80 -2.79 7.14
CA TYR A 33 3.87 -1.48 6.51
C TYR A 33 3.37 -1.51 5.05
N VAL A 34 3.88 -2.43 4.23
CA VAL A 34 3.45 -2.60 2.83
C VAL A 34 1.95 -2.89 2.75
N GLY A 35 1.41 -3.70 3.67
CA GLY A 35 -0.03 -3.94 3.71
C GLY A 35 -0.86 -2.68 3.98
N LEU A 36 -0.38 -1.75 4.80
CA LEU A 36 -1.03 -0.46 5.02
C LEU A 36 -0.98 0.40 3.76
N GLU A 37 0.19 0.46 3.11
CA GLU A 37 0.40 1.18 1.86
C GLU A 37 -0.51 0.66 0.74
N ASP A 38 -0.59 -0.66 0.55
CA ASP A 38 -1.45 -1.30 -0.45
C ASP A 38 -2.93 -0.95 -0.22
N PHE A 39 -3.37 -0.93 1.03
CA PHE A 39 -4.74 -0.52 1.37
C PHE A 39 -4.99 0.94 0.97
N LEU A 40 -4.08 1.85 1.33
CA LEU A 40 -4.20 3.27 0.97
C LEU A 40 -4.22 3.48 -0.55
N HIS A 41 -3.39 2.74 -1.29
CA HIS A 41 -3.40 2.78 -2.75
C HIS A 41 -4.70 2.22 -3.35
N ARG A 42 -5.23 1.10 -2.83
CA ARG A 42 -6.52 0.54 -3.27
C ARG A 42 -7.66 1.54 -3.09
N VAL A 43 -7.74 2.21 -1.94
CA VAL A 43 -8.74 3.26 -1.71
C VAL A 43 -8.51 4.45 -2.64
N ARG A 44 -7.26 4.88 -2.83
CA ARG A 44 -6.91 5.97 -3.76
C ARG A 44 -7.38 5.69 -5.19
N THR A 45 -7.21 4.46 -5.65
CA THR A 45 -7.56 4.03 -7.01
C THR A 45 -9.06 3.80 -7.18
N ARG A 46 -9.73 3.15 -6.21
CA ARG A 46 -11.15 2.76 -6.33
C ARG A 46 -12.14 3.85 -5.92
N VAL A 47 -11.74 4.73 -5.00
CA VAL A 47 -12.65 5.73 -4.39
C VAL A 47 -12.22 7.16 -4.76
N GLY A 48 -10.96 7.51 -4.53
CA GLY A 48 -10.45 8.85 -4.83
C GLY A 48 -9.35 9.31 -3.89
N ALA A 49 -8.95 10.58 -3.99
CA ALA A 49 -7.85 11.13 -3.21
C ALA A 49 -8.05 10.94 -1.69
N VAL A 50 -7.07 10.32 -1.03
CA VAL A 50 -7.08 10.11 0.42
C VAL A 50 -6.33 11.25 1.09
N CYS A 51 -7.01 12.25 1.62
CA CYS A 51 -6.36 13.30 2.44
C CYS A 51 -6.22 12.82 3.90
N PRO A 52 -5.17 13.25 4.65
CA PRO A 52 -5.12 13.01 6.09
C PRO A 52 -6.35 13.60 6.78
N GLY A 53 -6.99 12.82 7.65
CA GLY A 53 -8.11 13.24 8.49
C GLY A 53 -7.68 13.42 9.94
N ASP A 54 -8.55 13.01 10.86
CA ASP A 54 -8.26 12.98 12.30
C ASP A 54 -7.82 11.57 12.75
N PRO A 55 -6.92 11.46 13.74
CA PRO A 55 -6.63 10.18 14.37
C PRO A 55 -7.84 9.66 15.16
N THR A 56 -7.90 8.35 15.40
CA THR A 56 -8.97 7.80 16.24
C THR A 56 -8.74 8.17 17.72
N PRO A 57 -9.81 8.28 18.54
CA PRO A 57 -9.67 8.53 19.97
C PRO A 57 -8.80 7.47 20.65
N ARG A 58 -8.94 6.20 20.26
CA ARG A 58 -8.16 5.08 20.80
C ARG A 58 -6.67 5.19 20.48
N PHE A 59 -6.31 5.71 19.31
CA PHE A 59 -4.92 6.01 18.99
C PHE A 59 -4.37 7.14 19.86
N ALA A 60 -5.16 8.21 20.06
CA ALA A 60 -4.76 9.33 20.92
C ALA A 60 -4.55 8.87 22.37
N GLU A 61 -5.50 8.11 22.93
CA GLU A 61 -5.41 7.53 24.27
C GLU A 61 -4.16 6.64 24.43
N ALA A 62 -3.81 5.86 23.41
CA ALA A 62 -2.61 5.03 23.43
C ALA A 62 -1.31 5.84 23.48
N LEU A 63 -1.27 7.02 22.84
CA LEU A 63 -0.09 7.89 22.89
C LEU A 63 -0.05 8.75 24.16
N ASP A 64 -1.21 9.13 24.69
CA ASP A 64 -1.32 9.83 25.98
C ASP A 64 -0.86 8.93 27.14
N ASP A 65 -1.00 7.61 27.01
CA ASP A 65 -0.43 6.62 27.93
C ASP A 65 1.01 6.24 27.56
N ASP A 66 1.96 7.06 28.03
CA ASP A 66 3.42 6.83 27.91
C ASP A 66 3.91 6.57 26.46
N LEU A 67 3.31 7.21 25.46
CA LEU A 67 3.65 7.00 24.05
C LEU A 67 3.65 5.51 23.65
N SER A 68 2.60 4.77 24.04
CA SER A 68 2.49 3.34 23.76
C SER A 68 2.24 3.04 22.28
N VAL A 69 3.32 3.11 21.48
CA VAL A 69 3.29 2.85 20.04
C VAL A 69 2.80 1.44 19.69
N PRO A 70 3.11 0.36 20.43
CA PRO A 70 2.54 -0.95 20.15
C PRO A 70 1.00 -0.97 20.15
N ILE A 71 0.38 -0.26 21.10
CA ILE A 71 -1.09 -0.15 21.19
C ILE A 71 -1.62 0.74 20.06
N ALA A 72 -0.94 1.85 19.78
CA ALA A 72 -1.28 2.75 18.68
C ALA A 72 -1.22 2.04 17.30
N LEU A 73 -0.22 1.20 17.07
CA LEU A 73 -0.10 0.39 15.86
C LEU A 73 -1.19 -0.68 15.76
N ALA A 74 -1.56 -1.31 16.89
CA ALA A 74 -2.68 -2.25 16.90
C ALA A 74 -3.99 -1.58 16.46
N GLU A 75 -4.22 -0.34 16.87
CA GLU A 75 -5.37 0.46 16.43
C GLU A 75 -5.31 0.79 14.92
N ILE A 76 -4.15 1.18 14.40
CA ILE A 76 -3.96 1.42 12.96
C ILE A 76 -4.34 0.17 12.13
N HIS A 77 -3.88 -1.02 12.56
CA HIS A 77 -4.22 -2.27 11.87
C HIS A 77 -5.69 -2.67 12.03
N HIS A 78 -6.32 -2.34 13.16
CA HIS A 78 -7.75 -2.50 13.36
C HIS A 78 -8.56 -1.66 12.36
N VAL A 79 -8.23 -0.36 12.25
CA VAL A 79 -8.87 0.56 11.29
C VAL A 79 -8.63 0.12 9.84
N ARG A 80 -7.44 -0.41 9.53
CA ARG A 80 -7.14 -1.00 8.21
C ARG A 80 -8.06 -2.18 7.91
N ALA A 81 -8.32 -3.05 8.89
CA ALA A 81 -9.21 -4.20 8.72
C ALA A 81 -10.67 -3.75 8.49
N GLU A 82 -11.13 -2.71 9.18
CA GLU A 82 -12.44 -2.09 8.94
C GLU A 82 -12.53 -1.46 7.55
N GLY A 83 -11.51 -0.72 7.14
CA GLY A 83 -11.46 -0.08 5.83
C GLY A 83 -11.49 -1.09 4.69
N ASN A 84 -10.81 -2.24 4.84
CA ASN A 84 -10.91 -3.33 3.87
C ASN A 84 -12.32 -3.91 3.78
N ARG A 85 -12.97 -4.18 4.92
CA ARG A 85 -14.36 -4.66 4.95
C ARG A 85 -15.31 -3.67 4.28
N ALA A 86 -15.12 -2.37 4.52
CA ALA A 86 -15.91 -1.32 3.88
C ALA A 86 -15.71 -1.33 2.36
N LEU A 87 -14.46 -1.42 1.89
CA LEU A 87 -14.13 -1.45 0.47
C LEU A 87 -14.70 -2.70 -0.24
N ASP A 88 -14.67 -3.85 0.43
CA ASP A 88 -15.22 -5.12 -0.08
C ASP A 88 -16.76 -5.09 -0.11
N ALA A 89 -17.39 -4.39 0.83
CA ALA A 89 -18.84 -4.18 0.87
C ALA A 89 -19.33 -3.05 -0.07
N GLY A 90 -18.42 -2.34 -0.74
CA GLY A 90 -18.76 -1.18 -1.57
C GLY A 90 -19.09 0.09 -0.79
N ASP A 91 -18.83 0.12 0.52
CA ASP A 91 -18.91 1.34 1.34
C ASP A 91 -17.67 2.20 1.12
N HIS A 92 -17.69 2.96 0.02
CA HIS A 92 -16.59 3.82 -0.38
C HIS A 92 -16.31 4.93 0.65
N ASP A 93 -17.35 5.50 1.27
CA ASP A 93 -17.19 6.55 2.28
C ASP A 93 -16.55 5.99 3.55
N GLY A 94 -16.94 4.79 3.97
CA GLY A 94 -16.30 4.08 5.08
C GLY A 94 -14.83 3.78 4.82
N ALA A 95 -14.52 3.24 3.64
CA ALA A 95 -13.15 2.96 3.24
C ALA A 95 -12.29 4.25 3.21
N LEU A 96 -12.84 5.34 2.69
CA LEU A 96 -12.16 6.64 2.64
C LEU A 96 -11.92 7.21 4.06
N ARG A 97 -12.91 7.14 4.95
CA ARG A 97 -12.75 7.57 6.36
C ARG A 97 -11.64 6.79 7.06
N SER A 98 -11.62 5.45 6.93
CA SER A 98 -10.56 4.62 7.52
C SER A 98 -9.19 4.96 6.93
N ALA A 99 -9.09 5.16 5.63
CA ALA A 99 -7.84 5.55 4.97
C ALA A 99 -7.32 6.91 5.44
N SER A 100 -8.20 7.92 5.54
CA SER A 100 -7.88 9.25 6.06
C SER A 100 -7.39 9.22 7.52
N ALA A 101 -8.03 8.41 8.37
CA ALA A 101 -7.60 8.23 9.76
C ALA A 101 -6.23 7.54 9.85
N ILE A 102 -5.98 6.51 9.04
CA ILE A 102 -4.67 5.84 8.95
C ILE A 102 -3.58 6.83 8.54
N ARG A 103 -3.84 7.66 7.51
CA ARG A 103 -2.89 8.71 7.11
C ARG A 103 -2.57 9.67 8.26
N ALA A 104 -3.58 10.09 9.03
CA ALA A 104 -3.38 10.97 10.17
C ALA A 104 -2.49 10.32 11.25
N MET A 105 -2.83 9.09 11.66
CA MET A 105 -2.10 8.34 12.68
C MET A 105 -0.66 8.02 12.25
N MET A 106 -0.47 7.54 11.02
CA MET A 106 0.86 7.27 10.47
C MET A 106 1.65 8.57 10.26
N GLY A 107 0.98 9.68 9.96
CA GLY A 107 1.58 11.01 9.89
C GLY A 107 2.19 11.45 11.22
N ILE A 108 1.47 11.22 12.34
CA ILE A 108 1.95 11.49 13.70
C ILE A 108 3.18 10.63 14.04
N LEU A 109 3.16 9.34 13.72
CA LEU A 109 4.33 8.46 13.89
C LEU A 109 5.48 8.79 12.92
N GLY A 110 5.18 9.59 11.90
CA GLY A 110 6.12 10.04 10.90
C GLY A 110 6.41 9.00 9.83
N CYS A 111 5.50 8.05 9.57
CA CYS A 111 5.64 6.98 8.59
C CYS A 111 4.41 6.84 7.67
N ASP A 112 3.66 7.91 7.40
CA ASP A 112 2.56 7.90 6.42
C ASP A 112 3.04 7.43 5.03
N PRO A 113 2.55 6.29 4.49
CA PRO A 113 3.00 5.77 3.20
C PRO A 113 2.75 6.71 2.02
N LEU A 114 1.76 7.61 2.12
CA LEU A 114 1.43 8.58 1.06
C LEU A 114 2.04 9.96 1.30
N ASP A 115 3.00 10.08 2.21
CA ASP A 115 3.75 11.31 2.46
C ASP A 115 4.83 11.50 1.38
N GLN A 116 4.85 12.68 0.77
CA GLN A 116 5.78 13.03 -0.31
C GLN A 116 7.25 12.90 0.10
N ARG A 117 7.58 12.96 1.39
CA ARG A 117 8.98 12.76 1.84
C ARG A 117 9.50 11.34 1.59
N TRP A 118 8.60 10.37 1.45
CA TRP A 118 8.95 8.97 1.22
C TRP A 118 8.85 8.57 -0.25
N GLU A 119 8.28 9.43 -1.10
CA GLU A 119 8.43 9.29 -2.55
C GLU A 119 9.91 9.39 -2.87
N SER A 120 10.52 8.28 -3.29
CA SER A 120 11.89 8.34 -3.73
C SER A 120 11.92 9.19 -5.01
N ARG A 121 12.67 10.29 -4.97
CA ARG A 121 13.03 11.07 -6.17
C ARG A 121 14.12 10.37 -6.98
N ASP A 122 14.15 9.05 -6.91
CA ASP A 122 15.04 8.20 -7.66
C ASP A 122 14.47 8.09 -9.08
N GLU A 123 15.30 8.26 -10.11
CA GLU A 123 14.87 8.14 -11.51
C GLU A 123 14.17 6.79 -11.76
N THR A 124 14.58 5.76 -11.02
CA THR A 124 13.96 4.44 -11.03
C THR A 124 12.48 4.48 -10.60
N SER A 125 12.13 5.27 -9.59
CA SER A 125 10.75 5.42 -9.11
C SER A 125 9.88 6.22 -10.08
N ALA A 126 10.42 7.29 -10.65
CA ALA A 126 9.75 8.02 -11.73
C ALA A 126 9.53 7.14 -12.96
N ALA A 127 10.52 6.30 -13.32
CA ALA A 127 10.40 5.32 -14.39
C ALA A 127 9.34 4.25 -14.07
N LEU A 128 9.31 3.72 -12.84
CA LEU A 128 8.29 2.76 -12.41
C LEU A 128 6.88 3.36 -12.45
N ALA A 129 6.72 4.62 -12.03
CA ALA A 129 5.43 5.33 -12.12
C ALA A 129 4.99 5.53 -13.59
N ALA A 130 5.93 5.87 -14.48
CA ALA A 130 5.63 5.96 -15.91
C ALA A 130 5.27 4.59 -16.50
N VAL A 131 5.97 3.52 -16.10
CA VAL A 131 5.65 2.15 -16.49
C VAL A 131 4.25 1.75 -16.01
N ASP A 132 3.86 2.06 -14.78
CA ASP A 132 2.53 1.75 -14.25
C ASP A 132 1.43 2.35 -15.14
N VAL A 133 1.53 3.63 -15.51
CA VAL A 133 0.56 4.28 -16.41
C VAL A 133 0.45 3.54 -17.75
N LEU A 134 1.58 3.13 -18.32
CA LEU A 134 1.60 2.40 -19.59
C LEU A 134 1.00 0.99 -19.46
N VAL A 135 1.32 0.29 -18.37
CA VAL A 135 0.79 -1.05 -18.11
C VAL A 135 -0.72 -1.00 -17.88
N GLN A 136 -1.23 -0.04 -17.11
CA GLN A 136 -2.66 0.15 -16.91
C GLN A 136 -3.39 0.42 -18.23
N ALA A 137 -2.81 1.21 -19.15
CA ALA A 137 -3.38 1.42 -20.47
C ALA A 137 -3.43 0.12 -21.31
N GLU A 138 -2.38 -0.70 -21.29
CA GLU A 138 -2.36 -2.00 -21.98
C GLU A 138 -3.37 -2.99 -21.36
N LEU A 139 -3.52 -2.99 -20.04
CA LEU A 139 -4.52 -3.80 -19.34
C LEU A 139 -5.94 -3.38 -19.73
N GLN A 140 -6.23 -2.08 -19.83
CA GLN A 140 -7.53 -1.62 -20.33
C GLN A 140 -7.78 -2.05 -21.79
N ASN A 141 -6.73 -2.06 -22.63
CA ASN A 141 -6.84 -2.55 -24.01
C ASN A 141 -7.10 -4.06 -24.07
N ARG A 142 -6.46 -4.84 -23.19
CA ARG A 142 -6.70 -6.28 -23.03
C ARG A 142 -8.15 -6.53 -22.63
N GLU A 143 -8.69 -5.75 -21.71
CA GLU A 143 -10.05 -5.91 -21.21
C GLU A 143 -11.08 -5.60 -22.30
N LYS A 144 -10.89 -4.51 -23.05
CA LYS A 144 -11.68 -4.21 -24.26
C LYS A 144 -11.61 -5.32 -25.30
N ALA A 145 -10.43 -5.91 -25.52
CA ALA A 145 -10.29 -7.02 -26.45
C ALA A 145 -11.09 -8.25 -25.99
N ARG A 146 -11.11 -8.55 -24.68
CA ARG A 146 -11.92 -9.62 -24.09
C ARG A 146 -13.41 -9.36 -24.23
N GLU A 147 -13.87 -8.13 -23.99
CA GLU A 147 -15.27 -7.72 -24.18
C GLU A 147 -15.72 -7.92 -25.63
N GLN A 148 -14.84 -7.59 -26.59
CA GLN A 148 -15.06 -7.80 -28.02
C GLN A 148 -14.84 -9.25 -28.48
N ARG A 149 -14.55 -10.18 -27.56
CA ARG A 149 -14.23 -11.59 -27.82
C ARG A 149 -13.03 -11.78 -28.77
N ASN A 150 -12.13 -10.80 -28.83
CA ASN A 150 -10.88 -10.87 -29.56
C ASN A 150 -9.79 -11.48 -28.68
N TRP A 151 -9.84 -12.80 -28.53
CA TRP A 151 -8.91 -13.55 -27.68
C TRP A 151 -7.45 -13.48 -28.16
N ALA A 152 -7.25 -13.41 -29.48
CA ALA A 152 -5.92 -13.31 -30.07
C ALA A 152 -5.21 -12.00 -29.67
N LEU A 153 -5.92 -10.87 -29.71
CA LEU A 153 -5.38 -9.57 -29.29
C LEU A 153 -5.12 -9.54 -27.78
N ALA A 154 -6.01 -10.11 -26.97
CA ALA A 154 -5.83 -10.18 -25.52
C ALA A 154 -4.56 -11.01 -25.15
N ASP A 155 -4.32 -12.12 -25.83
CA ASP A 155 -3.11 -12.94 -25.65
C ASP A 155 -1.85 -12.24 -26.19
N GLU A 156 -1.95 -11.48 -27.28
CA GLU A 156 -0.84 -10.68 -27.80
C GLU A 156 -0.39 -9.63 -26.78
N ILE A 157 -1.34 -8.90 -26.17
CA ILE A 157 -1.07 -7.89 -25.14
C ILE A 157 -0.40 -8.56 -23.92
N ARG A 158 -0.95 -9.69 -23.44
CA ARG A 158 -0.35 -10.46 -22.34
C ARG A 158 1.09 -10.89 -22.67
N GLY A 159 1.33 -11.36 -23.89
CA GLY A 159 2.66 -11.74 -24.36
C GLY A 159 3.62 -10.56 -24.47
N ARG A 160 3.14 -9.37 -24.84
CA ARG A 160 3.93 -8.13 -24.87
C ARG A 160 4.38 -7.73 -23.47
N LEU A 161 3.45 -7.73 -22.51
CA LEU A 161 3.75 -7.43 -21.10
C LEU A 161 4.75 -8.43 -20.51
N LYS A 162 4.55 -9.73 -20.74
CA LYS A 162 5.49 -10.76 -20.28
C LYS A 162 6.90 -10.60 -20.86
N ARG A 163 7.01 -10.27 -22.15
CA ARG A 163 8.32 -9.98 -22.79
C ARG A 163 9.00 -8.73 -22.24
N ALA A 164 8.23 -7.76 -21.79
CA ALA A 164 8.73 -6.57 -21.10
C ALA A 164 9.12 -6.85 -19.64
N GLY A 165 9.06 -8.11 -19.18
CA GLY A 165 9.34 -8.47 -17.80
C GLY A 165 8.21 -8.09 -16.85
N ILE A 166 6.97 -8.00 -17.32
CA ILE A 166 5.80 -7.67 -16.49
C ILE A 166 4.91 -8.91 -16.37
N GLU A 167 4.69 -9.37 -15.15
CA GLU A 167 3.71 -10.39 -14.82
C GLU A 167 2.40 -9.71 -14.42
N VAL A 168 1.28 -10.22 -14.95
CA VAL A 168 -0.05 -9.72 -14.65
C VAL A 168 -0.83 -10.81 -13.93
N THR A 169 -1.38 -10.46 -12.78
CA THR A 169 -2.26 -11.28 -11.96
C THR A 169 -3.66 -10.68 -11.94
N ASP A 170 -4.64 -11.41 -12.45
CA ASP A 170 -6.04 -10.99 -12.38
C ASP A 170 -6.55 -11.20 -10.94
N THR A 171 -6.98 -10.13 -10.25
CA THR A 171 -7.54 -10.19 -8.89
C THR A 171 -8.98 -9.69 -8.87
N ALA A 172 -9.70 -9.90 -7.76
CA ALA A 172 -11.04 -9.35 -7.57
C ALA A 172 -11.07 -7.81 -7.61
N ASP A 173 -9.94 -7.15 -7.29
CA ASP A 173 -9.77 -5.70 -7.36
C ASP A 173 -9.34 -5.20 -8.74
N GLY A 174 -9.23 -6.10 -9.73
CA GLY A 174 -8.72 -5.80 -11.07
C GLY A 174 -7.34 -6.42 -11.34
N PRO A 175 -6.79 -6.24 -12.55
CA PRO A 175 -5.49 -6.75 -12.91
C PRO A 175 -4.38 -5.99 -12.15
N GLN A 176 -3.60 -6.72 -11.37
CA GLN A 176 -2.38 -6.22 -10.72
C GLN A 176 -1.16 -6.70 -11.49
N TRP A 177 -0.06 -5.97 -11.42
CA TRP A 177 1.16 -6.34 -12.13
C TRP A 177 2.41 -6.23 -11.25
N SER A 178 3.41 -7.04 -11.56
CA SER A 178 4.73 -7.05 -10.92
C SER A 178 5.84 -7.22 -11.96
N LEU A 179 7.06 -6.82 -11.63
CA LEU A 179 8.22 -7.07 -12.48
C LEU A 179 8.77 -8.49 -12.26
N LEU A 180 8.97 -9.22 -13.35
CA LEU A 180 9.66 -10.50 -13.43
C LEU A 180 11.16 -10.27 -13.23
N GLY A 181 11.58 -10.11 -11.97
CA GLY A 181 13.00 -10.09 -11.57
C GLY A 181 13.47 -8.79 -10.94
N GLY A 182 13.46 -8.75 -9.60
CA GLY A 182 14.24 -7.82 -8.77
C GLY A 182 15.29 -8.52 -7.88
N ASP A 183 15.35 -9.85 -7.87
CA ASP A 183 16.39 -10.60 -7.15
C ASP A 183 17.54 -10.94 -8.10
N THR A 184 18.35 -9.94 -8.45
CA THR A 184 19.73 -10.19 -8.90
C THR A 184 20.60 -8.95 -8.62
N LYS A 185 21.02 -8.78 -7.37
CA LYS A 185 22.44 -8.83 -6.92
C LYS A 185 22.61 -8.16 -5.56
#